data_AF-A0A8T0DUP5-F1
#
_entry.id   AF-A0A8T0DUP5-F1
#
_cell.length_a   1.000
_cell.length_b   1.000
_cell.length_c   1.000
_cell.angle_alpha   90.00
_cell.angle_beta   90.00
_cell.angle_gamma   90.00
#
_symmetry.space_group_name_H-M   'P 1'
#
loop_
_entity.id
_entity.type
_entity.pdbx_description
1 polymer ?
#
loop_
_entity_poly.entity_id
_entity_poly.type
_entity_poly.pdbx_seq_one_letter_code
_entity_poly.pdbx_strand_id
1 'polypeptide(L)'
;MENMIREQNPTSSLNHMLQTLCSRVAVEAQTIADAGFPAELRDLLMEHIGICGTAGFLELANPQWLDVIRSWQAENGCYHKFDGERFNPENFRPGTYGKSRRKRAEQMLSSGNEPCLAHRTSVALVALNTYMTLLIESEYGQGKLI
;
A
#
# COMPACT_ATOMS: atom_id res chain seq x y z
N MET A 1 27.18 40.01 -7.65
CA MET A 1 26.74 38.98 -6.69
C MET A 1 25.36 38.54 -7.16
N GLU A 2 25.36 37.64 -8.13
CA GLU A 2 24.17 37.18 -8.85
C GLU A 2 23.41 36.18 -8.00
N ASN A 3 22.17 36.52 -7.65
CA ASN A 3 21.24 35.58 -7.03
C ASN A 3 20.58 34.75 -8.14
N MET A 4 21.16 33.60 -8.45
CA MET A 4 20.51 32.54 -9.23
C MET A 4 19.42 31.88 -8.38
N ILE A 5 18.19 32.39 -8.45
CA ILE A 5 17.03 31.59 -8.07
C ILE A 5 16.85 30.58 -9.20
N ARG A 6 17.34 29.36 -8.95
CA ARG A 6 17.20 28.22 -9.85
C ARG A 6 15.71 27.90 -9.99
N GLU A 7 15.13 28.21 -11.14
CA GLU A 7 13.80 27.73 -11.55
C GLU A 7 13.82 26.19 -11.57
N GLN A 8 13.38 25.57 -10.47
CA GLN A 8 13.05 24.15 -10.48
C GLN A 8 11.63 24.01 -11.00
N ASN A 9 11.46 23.31 -12.11
CA ASN A 9 10.16 22.86 -12.58
C ASN A 9 9.51 22.02 -11.45
N PRO A 10 8.37 22.43 -10.87
CA PRO A 10 7.79 21.75 -9.70
C PRO A 10 7.49 20.27 -9.96
N THR A 11 7.12 19.95 -11.21
CA THR A 11 6.83 18.59 -11.69
C THR A 11 8.08 17.70 -11.74
N SER A 12 9.23 18.22 -12.17
CA SER A 12 10.48 17.44 -12.19
C SER A 12 11.02 17.20 -10.78
N SER A 13 10.81 18.15 -9.87
CA SER A 13 11.17 18.01 -8.45
C SER A 13 10.30 16.97 -7.73
N LEU A 14 8.98 16.97 -7.97
CA LEU A 14 8.07 15.97 -7.41
C LEU A 14 8.34 14.56 -7.94
N ASN A 15 8.52 14.41 -9.25
CA ASN A 15 8.82 13.10 -9.86
C ASN A 15 10.14 12.54 -9.34
N HIS A 16 11.16 13.37 -9.17
CA HIS A 16 12.44 12.95 -8.57
C HIS A 16 12.27 12.52 -7.11
N MET A 17 11.42 13.21 -6.35
CA MET A 17 11.10 12.83 -4.96
C MET A 17 10.36 11.48 -4.92
N LEU A 18 9.34 11.30 -5.76
CA LEU A 18 8.60 10.04 -5.88
C LEU A 18 9.52 8.89 -6.31
N GLN A 19 10.38 9.11 -7.31
CA GLN A 19 11.39 8.12 -7.73
C GLN A 19 12.28 7.72 -6.56
N THR A 20 12.81 8.70 -5.81
CA THR A 20 13.71 8.43 -4.69
C THR A 20 12.99 7.64 -3.59
N LEU A 21 11.77 8.05 -3.25
CA LEU A 21 10.96 7.40 -2.21
C LEU A 21 10.56 5.99 -2.63
N CYS A 22 9.95 5.83 -3.81
CA CYS A 22 9.47 4.54 -4.28
C CYS A 22 10.58 3.55 -4.57
N SER A 23 11.78 4.00 -4.95
CA SER A 23 12.95 3.11 -5.04
C SER A 23 13.35 2.54 -3.67
N ARG A 24 13.23 3.32 -2.58
CA ARG A 24 13.50 2.84 -1.22
C ARG A 24 12.39 1.91 -0.73
N VAL A 25 11.14 2.29 -0.98
CA VAL A 25 9.96 1.48 -0.67
C VAL A 25 10.03 0.12 -1.36
N ALA A 26 10.52 0.06 -2.61
CA ALA A 26 10.73 -1.20 -3.32
C ALA A 26 11.75 -2.11 -2.62
N VAL A 27 12.86 -1.55 -2.11
CA VAL A 27 13.85 -2.31 -1.32
C VAL A 27 13.25 -2.84 -0.02
N GLU A 28 12.46 -2.02 0.68
CA GLU A 28 11.77 -2.43 1.90
C GLU A 28 10.72 -3.51 1.61
N ALA A 29 9.93 -3.37 0.55
CA ALA A 29 8.95 -4.35 0.11
C ALA A 29 9.60 -5.71 -0.20
N GLN A 30 10.73 -5.70 -0.91
CA GLN A 30 11.51 -6.91 -1.17
C GLN A 30 12.03 -7.53 0.14
N THR A 31 12.51 -6.71 1.07
CA THR A 31 12.96 -7.19 2.39
C THR A 31 11.84 -7.89 3.16
N ILE A 32 10.61 -7.37 3.09
CA ILE A 32 9.41 -8.00 3.69
C ILE A 32 9.11 -9.34 3.01
N ALA A 33 9.20 -9.40 1.68
CA ALA A 33 8.98 -10.62 0.90
C ALA A 33 10.03 -11.69 1.22
N ASP A 34 11.31 -11.33 1.28
CA ASP A 34 12.41 -12.22 1.61
C ASP A 34 12.30 -12.78 3.04
N ALA A 35 11.70 -12.01 3.95
CA ALA A 35 11.40 -12.44 5.31
C ALA A 35 10.15 -13.36 5.41
N GLY A 36 9.54 -13.73 4.28
CA GLY A 36 8.38 -14.63 4.25
C GLY A 36 7.06 -13.96 4.64
N PHE A 37 6.91 -12.67 4.37
CA PHE A 37 5.69 -11.89 4.63
C PHE A 37 5.17 -11.97 6.09
N PRO A 38 5.98 -11.52 7.08
CA PRO A 38 5.58 -11.53 8.49
C PRO A 38 4.23 -10.82 8.69
N ALA A 39 3.34 -11.39 9.50
CA ALA A 39 1.98 -10.87 9.71
C ALA A 39 1.95 -9.35 10.03
N GLU A 40 2.86 -8.89 10.90
CA GLU A 40 2.98 -7.48 11.32
C GLU A 40 3.40 -6.53 10.18
N LEU A 41 3.95 -7.04 9.08
CA LEU A 41 4.46 -6.25 7.95
C LEU A 41 3.58 -6.36 6.69
N ARG A 42 2.55 -7.21 6.70
CA ARG A 42 1.65 -7.40 5.56
C ARG A 42 0.85 -6.15 5.23
N ASP A 43 0.38 -5.43 6.26
CA ASP A 43 -0.31 -4.15 6.12
C ASP A 43 0.60 -3.14 5.40
N LEU A 44 1.82 -2.96 5.92
CA LEU A 44 2.83 -2.08 5.35
C LEU A 44 3.21 -2.45 3.91
N LEU A 45 3.34 -3.74 3.60
CA LEU A 45 3.64 -4.19 2.23
C LEU A 45 2.52 -3.78 1.27
N MET A 46 1.25 -3.98 1.63
CA MET A 46 0.13 -3.55 0.80
C MET A 46 0.08 -2.01 0.67
N GLU A 47 0.41 -1.26 1.72
CA GLU A 47 0.55 0.20 1.64
C GLU A 47 1.66 0.61 0.66
N HIS A 48 2.82 -0.04 0.73
CA HIS A 48 3.95 0.20 -0.15
C HIS A 48 3.59 -0.04 -1.62
N ILE A 49 2.99 -1.20 -1.93
CA ILE A 49 2.54 -1.55 -3.27
C ILE A 49 1.49 -0.54 -3.77
N GLY A 50 0.47 -0.25 -2.96
CA GLY A 50 -0.62 0.64 -3.34
C GLY A 50 -0.16 2.07 -3.58
N ILE A 51 0.58 2.68 -2.64
CA ILE A 51 0.99 4.09 -2.73
C ILE A 51 1.91 4.30 -3.93
N CYS A 52 2.98 3.52 -4.06
CA CYS A 52 3.91 3.69 -5.18
C CYS A 52 3.31 3.23 -6.51
N GLY A 53 2.46 2.20 -6.47
CA GLY A 53 1.68 1.77 -7.63
C GLY A 53 0.78 2.86 -8.20
N THR A 54 0.05 3.59 -7.33
CA THR A 54 -0.76 4.74 -7.78
C THR A 54 0.07 5.90 -8.31
N ALA A 55 1.35 5.97 -7.97
CA ALA A 55 2.31 6.94 -8.51
C ALA A 55 2.97 6.46 -9.82
N GLY A 56 2.61 5.28 -10.34
CA GLY A 56 3.10 4.72 -11.61
C GLY A 56 4.29 3.78 -11.48
N PHE A 57 4.73 3.45 -10.27
CA PHE A 57 5.82 2.51 -10.01
C PHE A 57 5.29 1.08 -9.91
N LEU A 58 4.91 0.52 -11.06
CA LEU A 58 4.26 -0.79 -11.13
C LEU A 58 5.21 -1.96 -10.86
N GLU A 59 6.52 -1.73 -10.79
CA GLU A 59 7.51 -2.76 -10.43
C GLU A 59 7.29 -3.36 -9.03
N LEU A 60 6.62 -2.61 -8.13
CA LEU A 60 6.25 -3.11 -6.80
C LEU A 60 5.12 -4.14 -6.85
N ALA A 61 4.30 -4.16 -7.91
CA ALA A 61 3.27 -5.18 -8.11
C ALA A 61 3.89 -6.47 -8.67
N ASN A 62 4.86 -7.04 -7.96
CA ASN A 62 5.50 -8.29 -8.33
C ASN A 62 4.46 -9.42 -8.44
N PRO A 63 4.25 -10.03 -9.63
CA PRO A 63 3.21 -11.03 -9.85
C PRO A 63 3.30 -12.24 -8.91
N GLN A 64 4.51 -12.58 -8.42
CA GLN A 64 4.72 -13.70 -7.49
C GLN A 64 4.10 -13.43 -6.12
N TRP A 65 3.92 -12.16 -5.74
CA TRP A 65 3.34 -11.78 -4.44
C TRP A 65 1.81 -11.70 -4.49
N LEU A 66 1.20 -11.63 -5.67
CA LEU A 66 -0.25 -11.47 -5.82
C LEU A 66 -1.02 -12.60 -5.14
N ASP A 67 -0.63 -13.84 -5.38
CA ASP A 67 -1.30 -15.00 -4.77
C ASP A 67 -1.11 -15.04 -3.25
N VAL A 68 0.04 -14.57 -2.76
CA VAL A 68 0.29 -14.44 -1.33
C VAL A 68 -0.64 -13.38 -0.71
N ILE A 69 -0.75 -12.19 -1.32
CA ILE A 69 -1.63 -11.12 -0.83
C ILE A 69 -3.10 -11.59 -0.84
N ARG A 70 -3.52 -12.24 -1.93
CA ARG A 70 -4.88 -12.80 -2.05
C ARG A 70 -5.17 -13.87 -1.02
N SER A 71 -4.18 -14.64 -0.59
CA SER A 71 -4.36 -15.65 0.46
C SER A 71 -4.70 -15.05 1.83
N TRP A 72 -4.50 -13.74 2.02
CA TRP A 72 -4.86 -13.05 3.27
C TRP A 72 -6.29 -12.48 3.27
N GLN A 73 -6.95 -12.51 2.12
CA GLN A 73 -8.35 -12.12 1.97
C GLN A 73 -9.24 -13.22 2.56
N ALA A 74 -10.26 -12.89 3.35
CA ALA A 74 -11.26 -13.92 3.69
C ALA A 74 -12.26 -14.14 2.57
N GLU A 75 -13.08 -15.17 2.75
CA GLU A 75 -14.15 -15.56 1.83
C GLU A 75 -15.12 -14.43 1.49
N ASN A 76 -15.37 -13.50 2.42
CA ASN A 76 -16.23 -12.34 2.19
C ASN A 76 -15.55 -11.18 1.43
N GLY A 77 -14.27 -11.34 1.06
CA GLY A 77 -13.49 -10.35 0.32
C GLY A 77 -12.78 -9.30 1.19
N CYS A 78 -13.04 -9.26 2.50
CA CYS A 78 -12.38 -8.32 3.42
C CYS A 78 -10.98 -8.79 3.84
N TYR A 79 -10.27 -7.89 4.52
CA TYR A 79 -9.05 -8.21 5.25
C TYR A 79 -9.26 -7.96 6.75
N HIS A 80 -8.87 -8.95 7.56
CA HIS A 80 -9.07 -8.99 9.01
C HIS A 80 -7.72 -8.80 9.70
N LYS A 81 -7.73 -8.97 11.02
CA LYS A 81 -6.51 -9.25 11.79
C LYS A 81 -5.83 -10.51 11.24
N PHE A 82 -4.50 -10.51 11.15
CA PHE A 82 -3.74 -11.69 10.78
C PHE A 82 -3.44 -12.58 11.99
N ASP A 83 -3.29 -13.88 11.75
CA ASP A 83 -2.89 -14.83 12.79
C ASP A 83 -1.55 -14.44 13.42
N GLY A 84 -1.52 -14.42 14.75
CA GLY A 84 -0.33 -14.04 15.52
C GLY A 84 -0.04 -12.54 15.59
N GLU A 85 -0.81 -11.71 14.90
CA GLU A 85 -0.62 -10.25 14.89
C GLU A 85 -0.95 -9.61 16.25
N ARG A 86 -0.17 -8.60 16.64
CA ARG A 86 -0.33 -7.86 17.89
C ARG A 86 -0.86 -6.47 17.65
N PHE A 87 -2.19 -6.34 17.67
CA PHE A 87 -2.82 -5.02 17.72
C PHE A 87 -2.86 -4.44 19.13
N ASN A 88 -2.52 -3.16 19.25
CA ASN A 88 -2.86 -2.37 20.41
C ASN A 88 -4.36 -2.05 20.36
N PRO A 89 -5.17 -2.40 21.37
CA PRO A 89 -6.60 -2.05 21.42
C PRO A 89 -6.88 -0.54 21.28
N GLU A 90 -5.92 0.31 21.65
CA GLU A 90 -6.00 1.76 21.45
C GLU A 90 -6.05 2.17 19.97
N ASN A 91 -5.53 1.34 19.06
CA ASN A 91 -5.61 1.58 17.62
C ASN A 91 -7.06 1.59 17.12
N PHE A 92 -8.01 1.02 17.87
CA PHE A 92 -9.43 1.00 17.54
C PHE A 92 -10.25 2.05 18.31
N ARG A 93 -9.59 2.96 19.03
CA ARG A 93 -10.23 4.00 19.83
C ARG A 93 -10.04 5.36 19.16
N PRO A 94 -11.02 5.86 18.38
CA PRO A 94 -10.89 7.15 17.69
C PRO A 94 -10.70 8.33 18.65
N GLY A 95 -11.10 8.17 19.92
CA GLY A 95 -11.03 9.20 20.96
C GLY A 95 -9.65 9.39 21.58
N THR A 96 -8.73 8.42 21.49
CA THR A 96 -7.38 8.53 22.06
C THR A 96 -6.38 9.23 21.14
N TYR A 97 -6.66 9.32 19.82
CA TYR A 97 -5.87 10.10 18.85
C TYR A 97 -6.20 11.60 18.85
N GLY A 98 -6.33 12.20 20.04
CA GLY A 98 -6.58 13.64 20.23
C GLY A 98 -7.86 14.16 19.54
N LYS A 99 -8.18 15.45 19.76
CA LYS A 99 -9.37 16.07 19.16
C LYS A 99 -9.26 16.27 17.64
N SER A 100 -8.10 16.00 17.04
CA SER A 100 -7.75 16.51 15.70
C SER A 100 -7.38 15.43 14.67
N ARG A 101 -7.15 14.15 15.06
CA ARG A 101 -6.63 13.14 14.10
C ARG A 101 -7.28 11.76 14.26
N ARG A 102 -8.61 11.72 14.11
CA ARG A 102 -9.42 10.48 14.08
C ARG A 102 -9.06 9.48 12.96
N LYS A 103 -8.28 9.91 11.95
CA LYS A 103 -7.99 9.15 10.71
C LYS A 103 -6.90 8.07 10.82
N ARG A 104 -6.33 7.83 12.01
CA ARG A 104 -5.31 6.79 12.25
C ARG A 104 -5.82 5.60 13.06
N ALA A 105 -7.08 5.65 13.50
CA ALA A 105 -7.68 4.54 14.17
C ALA A 105 -8.23 3.55 13.13
N GLU A 106 -7.93 2.27 13.33
CA GLU A 106 -8.57 1.20 12.57
C GLU A 106 -10.05 1.11 12.98
N GLN A 107 -10.92 0.80 12.01
CA GLN A 107 -12.36 0.67 12.22
C GLN A 107 -12.83 -0.73 11.83
N MET A 108 -13.56 -1.37 12.74
CA MET A 108 -14.29 -2.60 12.44
C MET A 108 -15.55 -2.26 11.65
N LEU A 109 -15.70 -2.84 10.46
CA LEU A 109 -16.86 -2.64 9.58
C LEU A 109 -17.99 -3.65 9.84
N SER A 110 -17.68 -4.76 10.48
CA SER A 110 -18.64 -5.81 10.85
C SER A 110 -18.45 -6.24 12.29
N SER A 111 -19.50 -6.84 12.87
CA SER A 111 -19.44 -7.54 14.14
C SER A 111 -19.08 -9.01 13.91
N GLY A 112 -18.38 -9.63 14.86
CA GLY A 112 -18.00 -11.05 14.79
C GLY A 112 -16.60 -11.31 15.32
N ASN A 113 -16.15 -12.55 15.22
CA ASN A 113 -14.82 -12.99 15.67
C ASN A 113 -13.70 -12.49 14.73
N GLU A 114 -14.02 -12.31 13.45
CA GLU A 114 -13.11 -11.80 12.42
C GLU A 114 -13.75 -10.58 11.75
N PRO A 115 -13.74 -9.41 12.41
CA PRO A 115 -14.33 -8.21 11.84
C PRO A 115 -13.51 -7.73 10.64
N CYS A 116 -14.19 -7.30 9.57
CA CYS A 116 -13.55 -6.60 8.46
C CYS A 116 -12.90 -5.32 8.99
N LEU A 117 -11.63 -5.11 8.63
CA LEU A 117 -10.89 -3.92 9.03
C LEU A 117 -10.92 -2.89 7.89
N ALA A 118 -11.40 -1.67 8.17
CA ALA A 118 -11.65 -0.64 7.16
C ALA A 118 -10.36 -0.16 6.48
N HIS A 119 -9.34 0.19 7.27
CA HIS A 119 -8.06 0.65 6.74
C HIS A 119 -7.39 -0.46 5.96
N ARG A 120 -7.24 -1.64 6.56
CA ARG A 120 -6.60 -2.78 5.89
C ARG A 120 -7.30 -3.20 4.61
N THR A 121 -8.62 -3.30 4.61
CA THR A 121 -9.38 -3.64 3.39
C THR A 121 -9.19 -2.59 2.30
N SER A 122 -9.16 -1.30 2.68
CA SER A 122 -8.90 -0.21 1.73
C SER A 122 -7.49 -0.27 1.15
N VAL A 123 -6.48 -0.49 1.99
CA VAL A 123 -5.08 -0.63 1.58
C VAL A 123 -4.91 -1.81 0.63
N ALA A 124 -5.49 -2.97 0.97
CA ALA A 124 -5.46 -4.14 0.12
C ALA A 124 -6.13 -3.88 -1.25
N LEU A 125 -7.26 -3.18 -1.26
CA LEU A 125 -7.93 -2.77 -2.51
C LEU A 125 -7.02 -1.90 -3.38
N VAL A 126 -6.33 -0.92 -2.79
CA VAL A 126 -5.41 -0.04 -3.54
C VAL A 126 -4.22 -0.85 -4.09
N ALA A 127 -3.66 -1.77 -3.30
CA ALA A 127 -2.58 -2.66 -3.76
C ALA A 127 -3.04 -3.56 -4.92
N LEU A 128 -4.21 -4.22 -4.79
CA LEU A 128 -4.79 -5.05 -5.85
C LEU A 128 -5.09 -4.24 -7.11
N ASN A 129 -5.51 -2.98 -6.97
CA ASN A 129 -5.69 -2.09 -8.11
C ASN A 129 -4.37 -1.85 -8.86
N THR A 130 -3.22 -1.77 -8.18
CA THR A 130 -1.91 -1.68 -8.84
C THR A 130 -1.63 -2.91 -9.71
N TYR A 131 -1.94 -4.11 -9.23
CA TYR A 131 -1.83 -5.33 -10.03
C TYR A 131 -2.76 -5.30 -11.25
N MET A 132 -4.00 -4.82 -11.09
CA MET A 132 -4.92 -4.64 -12.22
C MET A 132 -4.37 -3.65 -13.24
N THR A 133 -3.77 -2.53 -12.80
CA THR A 133 -3.11 -1.58 -13.69
C THR A 133 -1.96 -2.24 -14.45
N LEU A 134 -1.10 -2.99 -13.75
CA LEU A 134 0.00 -3.74 -14.40
C LEU A 134 -0.52 -4.71 -15.47
N LEU A 135 -1.59 -5.45 -15.19
CA LEU A 135 -2.20 -6.38 -16.15
C LEU A 135 -2.81 -5.64 -17.36
N ILE A 136 -3.51 -4.53 -17.13
CA ILE A 136 -4.10 -3.74 -18.21
C ILE A 136 -3.00 -3.15 -19.09
N GLU A 137 -1.94 -2.59 -18.49
CA GLU A 137 -0.81 -2.05 -19.26
C GLU A 137 -0.02 -3.15 -19.96
N SER A 138 0.11 -4.33 -19.36
CA SER A 138 0.78 -5.45 -19.99
C SER A 138 0.01 -5.95 -21.20
N GLU A 139 -1.33 -5.94 -21.20
CA GLU A 139 -2.14 -6.43 -22.33
C GLU A 139 -2.51 -5.36 -23.36
N TYR A 140 -2.74 -4.12 -22.93
CA TYR A 140 -3.32 -3.06 -23.74
C TYR A 140 -2.50 -1.76 -23.75
N GLY A 141 -1.32 -1.74 -23.13
CA GLY A 141 -0.44 -0.57 -23.11
C GLY A 141 -0.01 -0.13 -24.50
N GLN A 142 0.42 1.12 -24.62
CA GLN A 142 0.76 1.79 -25.90
C GLN A 142 1.88 1.11 -26.73
N GLY A 143 2.47 0.00 -26.24
CA GLY A 143 3.42 -0.85 -26.97
C GLY A 143 2.86 -2.21 -27.46
N LYS A 144 1.61 -2.57 -27.15
CA LYS A 144 0.94 -3.80 -27.62
C LYS A 144 -0.21 -3.56 -28.61
N LEU A 145 -0.60 -2.30 -28.84
CA LEU A 145 -1.54 -1.92 -29.91
C LEU A 145 -0.79 -1.88 -31.26
N ILE A 146 -0.45 -3.05 -31.79
CA ILE A 146 -0.01 -3.25 -33.19
C ILE A 146 -0.81 -4.42 -33.78
#